data_AF-A0A7C3GXQ8-F1
#
_entry.id   AF-A0A7C3GXQ8-F1
#
_cell.length_a   1.000
_cell.length_b   1.000
_cell.length_c   1.000
_cell.angle_alpha   90.00
_cell.angle_beta   90.00
_cell.angle_gamma   90.00
#
_symmetry.space_group_name_H-M   'P 1'
#
loop_
_entity.id
_entity.type
_entity.pdbx_description
1 polymer ?
#
loop_
_entity_poly.entity_id
_entity_poly.type
_entity_poly.pdbx_seq_one_letter_code
_entity_poly.pdbx_strand_id
1 'polypeptide(L)'
;MKLNKNILLILLLSVVSINQVFAHHVLGRPSYSLGEDSNTPPSMQVETQIGEYYVTYMAFPAFPKPNESGRVNLYASRIDNGNTFNGKVTFKVRDDSWFSSKQEILGQQNIDDGVYRQGFVFSKAGNYIVTAEFESGGEPYTIDFPLRIGEPDSIGPIGLAVVIIVLVIVAVNITQRRRLQRLKAKQHHSDRV
;
A
#
# COMPACT_ATOMS: atom_id res chain seq x y z
N MET A 1 52.58 23.77 47.45
CA MET A 1 52.88 24.17 46.06
C MET A 1 51.76 25.08 45.58
N LYS A 2 51.99 26.40 45.44
CA LYS A 2 50.93 27.34 45.02
C LYS A 2 50.76 27.23 43.51
N LEU A 3 49.61 26.71 43.08
CA LEU A 3 49.27 26.61 41.66
C LEU A 3 49.12 28.03 41.09
N ASN A 4 49.85 28.33 40.03
CA ASN A 4 49.91 29.67 39.47
C ASN A 4 48.54 30.00 38.81
N LYS A 5 47.94 31.16 39.15
CA LYS A 5 46.60 31.54 38.67
C LYS A 5 46.52 31.54 37.13
N ASN A 6 47.64 31.84 36.48
CA ASN A 6 47.74 31.83 35.02
C ASN A 6 47.64 30.42 34.43
N ILE A 7 48.15 29.40 35.13
CA ILE A 7 48.04 28.00 34.71
C ILE A 7 46.58 27.53 34.80
N LEU A 8 45.88 27.93 35.87
CA LEU A 8 44.46 27.62 36.03
C LEU A 8 43.62 28.26 34.93
N LEU A 9 43.92 29.51 34.55
CA LEU A 9 43.23 30.23 33.49
C LEU A 9 43.44 29.58 32.11
N ILE A 10 44.68 29.16 31.82
CA ILE A 10 45.01 28.45 30.57
C ILE A 10 44.29 27.10 30.51
N LEU A 11 44.26 26.36 31.64
CA LEU A 11 43.51 25.11 31.72
C LEU A 11 42.02 25.33 31.49
N LEU A 12 41.44 26.38 32.08
CA LEU A 12 40.03 26.72 31.89
C LEU A 12 39.72 27.07 30.43
N LEU A 13 40.58 27.86 29.77
CA LEU A 13 40.40 28.20 28.36
C LEU A 13 40.49 26.95 27.46
N SER A 14 41.37 26.01 27.78
CA SER A 14 41.54 24.80 26.96
C SER A 14 40.32 23.87 26.97
N VAL A 15 39.55 23.86 28.06
CA VAL A 15 38.31 23.05 28.19
C VAL A 15 37.17 23.64 27.36
N VAL A 16 37.14 24.97 27.16
CA VAL A 16 36.08 25.62 26.37
C VAL A 16 36.25 25.37 24.86
N SER A 17 37.47 25.10 24.40
CA SER A 17 37.79 24.88 22.98
C SER A 17 37.38 23.51 22.41
N ILE A 18 36.83 22.60 23.22
CA ILE A 18 36.57 21.20 22.81
C ILE A 18 35.15 20.99 22.24
N ASN A 19 34.35 22.04 22.08
CA ASN A 19 32.95 21.92 21.65
C ASN A 19 32.74 22.00 20.12
N GLN A 20 33.45 21.19 19.34
CA GLN A 20 33.01 20.85 17.99
C GLN A 20 32.48 19.42 17.97
N VAL A 21 31.28 19.25 18.50
CA VAL A 21 30.47 18.07 18.23
C VAL A 21 29.99 18.21 16.78
N PHE A 22 30.67 17.53 15.86
CA PHE A 22 30.12 17.24 14.54
C PHE A 22 28.94 16.29 14.76
N ALA A 23 27.77 16.86 15.03
CA ALA A 23 26.52 16.17 14.80
C ALA A 23 26.51 15.81 13.31
N HIS A 24 26.81 14.55 13.01
CA HIS A 24 26.57 14.00 11.70
C HIS A 24 25.06 13.96 11.59
N HIS A 25 24.46 15.05 11.09
CA HIS A 25 23.11 14.98 10.56
C HIS A 25 23.17 13.91 9.49
N VAL A 26 22.69 12.71 9.83
CA VAL A 26 22.41 11.69 8.85
C VAL A 26 21.29 12.29 8.03
N LEU A 27 21.64 12.94 6.93
CA LEU A 27 20.67 13.36 5.92
C LEU A 27 19.95 12.08 5.52
N GLY A 28 18.70 11.96 5.97
CA GLY A 28 17.85 10.85 5.56
C GLY A 28 17.80 10.85 4.04
N ARG A 29 18.16 9.73 3.43
CA ARG A 29 17.96 9.58 1.99
C ARG A 29 16.44 9.62 1.74
N PRO A 30 15.95 10.33 0.72
CA PRO A 30 14.53 10.36 0.39
C PRO A 30 13.98 8.93 0.26
N SER A 31 12.75 8.69 0.72
CA SER A 31 12.27 7.30 0.81
C SER A 31 12.18 6.60 -0.54
N TYR A 32 12.02 7.33 -1.65
CA TYR A 32 12.05 6.76 -3.01
C TYR A 32 13.41 6.16 -3.41
N SER A 33 14.49 6.50 -2.69
CA SER A 33 15.81 5.89 -2.88
C SER A 33 16.03 4.65 -2.00
N LEU A 34 15.05 4.32 -1.14
CA LEU A 34 15.10 3.17 -0.26
C LEU A 34 14.46 1.96 -0.96
N GLY A 35 15.32 1.12 -1.54
CA GLY A 35 14.93 -0.17 -2.13
C GLY A 35 14.82 -1.29 -1.09
N GLU A 36 15.11 -2.51 -1.53
CA GLU A 36 15.01 -3.75 -0.74
C GLU A 36 15.95 -3.78 0.48
N ASP A 37 17.09 -3.09 0.42
CA ASP A 37 18.09 -3.02 1.50
C ASP A 37 17.72 -2.05 2.65
N SER A 38 16.51 -1.51 2.64
CA SER A 38 16.03 -0.58 3.67
C SER A 38 15.52 -1.32 4.90
N ASN A 39 15.75 -0.75 6.08
CA ASN A 39 15.14 -1.23 7.34
C ASN A 39 13.61 -1.04 7.36
N THR A 40 13.07 -0.22 6.46
CA THR A 40 11.62 -0.03 6.25
C THR A 40 11.33 0.02 4.76
N PRO A 41 11.32 -1.13 4.06
CA PRO A 41 11.05 -1.15 2.63
C PRO A 41 9.58 -0.81 2.36
N PRO A 42 9.27 -0.15 1.24
CA PRO A 42 7.89 0.07 0.82
C PRO A 42 7.23 -1.26 0.42
N SER A 43 5.91 -1.36 0.57
CA SER A 43 5.13 -2.49 0.03
C SER A 43 5.04 -2.46 -1.49
N MET A 44 5.16 -1.25 -2.03
CA MET A 44 5.04 -0.97 -3.44
C MET A 44 5.68 0.39 -3.73
N GLN A 45 6.37 0.49 -4.85
CA GLN A 45 6.85 1.74 -5.44
C GLN A 45 6.33 1.79 -6.87
N VAL A 46 5.57 2.83 -7.19
CA VAL A 46 5.05 3.08 -8.55
C VAL A 46 5.60 4.40 -9.02
N GLU A 47 6.27 4.39 -10.17
CA GLU A 47 6.76 5.57 -10.85
C GLU A 47 6.00 5.73 -12.16
N THR A 48 5.40 6.90 -12.36
CA THR A 48 4.61 7.18 -13.55
C THR A 48 4.70 8.64 -13.95
N GLN A 49 4.26 8.95 -15.16
CA GLN A 49 4.14 10.30 -15.68
C GLN A 49 2.67 10.66 -15.82
N ILE A 50 2.28 11.83 -15.30
CA ILE A 50 0.94 12.39 -15.51
C ILE A 50 1.03 13.84 -15.94
N GLY A 51 0.57 14.12 -17.18
CA GLY A 51 0.75 15.41 -17.83
C GLY A 51 2.18 15.91 -17.72
N GLU A 52 2.38 16.98 -16.94
CA GLU A 52 3.65 17.68 -16.78
C GLU A 52 4.48 17.24 -15.56
N TYR A 53 4.06 16.17 -14.86
CA TYR A 53 4.69 15.70 -13.62
C TYR A 53 5.18 14.26 -13.71
N TYR A 54 6.38 14.01 -13.20
CA TYR A 54 6.81 12.70 -12.71
C TYR A 54 6.26 12.49 -11.31
N VAL A 55 5.65 11.34 -11.09
CA VAL A 55 5.03 10.98 -9.82
C VAL A 55 5.56 9.65 -9.33
N THR A 56 6.03 9.64 -8.09
CA THR A 56 6.45 8.43 -7.38
C THR A 56 5.54 8.22 -6.17
N TYR A 57 4.88 7.07 -6.11
CA TYR A 57 4.06 6.66 -4.98
C TYR A 57 4.69 5.49 -4.25
N MET A 58 4.65 5.54 -2.93
CA MET A 58 5.12 4.47 -2.06
C MET A 58 4.12 4.21 -0.95
N ALA A 59 3.89 2.95 -0.61
CA ALA A 59 3.10 2.58 0.56
C ALA A 59 3.97 1.85 1.60
N PHE A 60 3.71 2.09 2.88
CA PHE A 60 4.42 1.50 4.01
C PHE A 60 3.43 1.03 5.09
N PRO A 61 3.74 -0.03 5.86
CA PRO A 61 4.93 -0.90 5.75
C PRO A 61 4.85 -1.85 4.55
N ALA A 62 5.88 -2.67 4.32
CA ALA A 62 5.93 -3.64 3.21
C ALA A 62 4.72 -4.59 3.13
N PHE A 63 4.14 -4.93 4.28
CA PHE A 63 2.95 -5.76 4.38
C PHE A 63 1.94 -5.08 5.32
N PRO A 64 1.13 -4.13 4.82
CA PRO A 64 0.13 -3.46 5.65
C PRO A 64 -0.90 -4.46 6.16
N LYS A 65 -1.27 -4.38 7.44
CA LYS A 65 -2.24 -5.28 8.06
C LYS A 65 -3.50 -4.54 8.51
N PRO A 66 -4.64 -5.25 8.62
CA PRO A 66 -5.84 -4.67 9.19
C PRO A 66 -5.61 -4.17 10.62
N ASN A 67 -6.19 -3.03 10.95
CA ASN A 67 -6.12 -2.34 12.24
C ASN A 67 -4.70 -1.88 12.64
N GLU A 68 -3.74 -1.92 11.72
CA GLU A 68 -2.42 -1.34 11.90
C GLU A 68 -2.29 -0.03 11.12
N SER A 69 -1.46 0.89 11.64
CA SER A 69 -1.18 2.15 10.96
C SER A 69 -0.26 1.90 9.77
N GLY A 70 -0.66 2.38 8.61
CA GLY A 70 0.19 2.51 7.44
C GLY A 70 0.29 3.97 6.99
N ARG A 71 1.09 4.18 5.95
CA ARG A 71 1.19 5.49 5.29
C ARG A 71 1.47 5.33 3.82
N VAL A 72 1.10 6.34 3.06
CA VAL A 72 1.51 6.53 1.69
C VAL A 72 2.37 7.78 1.58
N ASN A 73 3.41 7.70 0.77
CA ASN A 73 4.24 8.83 0.38
C ASN A 73 4.04 9.09 -1.11
N LEU A 74 3.81 10.34 -1.48
CA LEU A 74 3.73 10.78 -2.86
C LEU A 74 4.78 11.85 -3.11
N TYR A 75 5.53 11.67 -4.19
CA TYR A 75 6.45 12.65 -4.74
C TYR A 75 5.87 13.09 -6.08
N ALA A 76 5.84 14.40 -6.33
CA ALA A 76 5.42 14.95 -7.60
C ALA A 76 6.41 16.06 -7.99
N SER A 77 7.10 15.87 -9.11
CA SER A 77 8.08 16.82 -9.64
C SER A 77 7.78 17.12 -11.10
N ARG A 78 7.86 18.39 -11.48
CA ARG A 78 7.68 18.81 -12.86
C ARG A 78 8.76 18.22 -13.77
N ILE A 79 8.34 17.83 -14.97
CA ILE A 79 9.21 17.15 -15.95
C ILE A 79 10.19 18.14 -16.60
N ASP A 80 9.75 19.37 -16.83
CA ASP A 80 10.53 20.39 -17.55
C ASP A 80 11.66 20.99 -16.72
N ASN A 81 11.46 21.16 -15.41
CA ASN A 81 12.39 21.87 -14.53
C ASN A 81 12.75 21.12 -13.23
N GLY A 82 12.14 19.95 -12.98
CA GLY A 82 12.42 19.13 -11.79
C GLY A 82 11.86 19.68 -10.48
N ASN A 83 11.20 20.85 -10.48
CA ASN A 83 10.67 21.45 -9.26
C ASN A 83 9.54 20.60 -8.67
N THR A 84 9.52 20.48 -7.35
CA THR A 84 8.43 19.80 -6.65
C THR A 84 7.12 20.56 -6.81
N PHE A 85 6.03 19.82 -7.00
CA PHE A 85 4.70 20.40 -6.89
C PHE A 85 4.49 20.90 -5.46
N ASN A 86 4.12 22.17 -5.27
CA ASN A 86 3.97 22.79 -3.95
C ASN A 86 2.51 23.06 -3.55
N GLY A 87 1.54 22.52 -4.30
CA GLY A 87 0.12 22.67 -3.98
C GLY A 87 -0.35 21.69 -2.90
N LYS A 88 -1.67 21.51 -2.80
CA LYS A 88 -2.26 20.51 -1.91
C LYS A 88 -2.58 19.24 -2.69
N VAL A 89 -2.35 18.10 -2.06
CA VAL A 89 -2.77 16.80 -2.59
C VAL A 89 -3.86 16.23 -1.70
N THR A 90 -4.97 15.82 -2.31
CA THR A 90 -6.07 15.14 -1.62
C THR A 90 -5.95 13.64 -1.88
N PHE A 91 -5.95 12.85 -0.81
CA PHE A 91 -5.93 11.40 -0.88
C PHE A 91 -7.30 10.84 -0.60
N LYS A 92 -7.75 9.95 -1.47
CA LYS A 92 -9.00 9.22 -1.40
C LYS A 92 -8.73 7.73 -1.46
N VAL A 93 -9.68 6.93 -0.99
CA VAL A 93 -9.62 5.49 -1.10
C VAL A 93 -10.97 4.91 -1.48
N ARG A 94 -10.95 3.82 -2.25
CA ARG A 94 -12.11 2.99 -2.57
C ARG A 94 -11.72 1.52 -2.54
N ASP A 95 -12.71 0.65 -2.32
CA ASP A 95 -12.50 -0.79 -2.50
C ASP A 95 -12.22 -1.11 -3.98
N ASP A 96 -11.33 -2.05 -4.25
CA ASP A 96 -11.10 -2.59 -5.60
C ASP A 96 -12.10 -3.72 -5.90
N SER A 97 -13.38 -3.42 -5.72
CA SER A 97 -14.49 -4.34 -5.98
C SER A 97 -15.32 -3.81 -7.13
N TRP A 98 -15.61 -4.68 -8.12
CA TRP A 98 -16.38 -4.33 -9.32
C TRP A 98 -17.74 -3.66 -9.03
N PHE A 99 -18.31 -3.93 -7.85
CA PHE A 99 -19.65 -3.48 -7.46
C PHE A 99 -19.64 -2.35 -6.40
N SER A 100 -18.48 -1.93 -5.90
CA SER A 100 -18.39 -0.87 -4.89
C SER A 100 -17.98 0.45 -5.54
N SER A 101 -18.80 1.49 -5.35
CA SER A 101 -18.48 2.87 -5.71
C SER A 101 -18.18 3.74 -4.49
N LYS A 102 -18.09 3.13 -3.30
CA LYS A 102 -17.88 3.87 -2.06
C LYS A 102 -16.45 4.40 -2.03
N GLN A 103 -16.34 5.71 -1.92
CA GLN A 103 -15.07 6.41 -1.81
C GLN A 103 -15.03 7.19 -0.50
N GLU A 104 -13.88 7.14 0.17
CA GLU A 104 -13.62 7.82 1.43
C GLU A 104 -12.42 8.74 1.26
N ILE A 105 -12.46 9.93 1.87
CA ILE A 105 -11.33 10.86 1.86
C ILE A 105 -10.42 10.47 3.01
N LEU A 106 -9.17 10.10 2.71
CA LEU A 106 -8.15 9.83 3.72
C LEU A 106 -7.63 11.12 4.36
N GLY A 107 -7.48 12.16 3.53
CA GLY A 107 -7.05 13.48 3.99
C GLY A 107 -6.52 14.36 2.86
N GLN A 108 -6.16 15.58 3.22
CA GLN A 108 -5.51 16.54 2.33
C GLN A 108 -4.18 16.95 2.96
N GLN A 109 -3.11 16.87 2.18
CA GLN A 109 -1.74 17.10 2.64
C GLN A 109 -1.13 18.30 1.92
N ASN A 110 -0.37 19.09 2.66
CA ASN A 110 0.60 20.03 2.10
C ASN A 110 1.92 19.29 1.89
N ILE A 111 2.78 19.84 1.02
CA ILE A 111 4.13 19.30 0.86
C ILE A 111 4.98 19.55 2.10
N ASP A 112 5.77 18.55 2.49
CA ASP A 112 6.73 18.63 3.59
C ASP A 112 8.01 17.91 3.16
N ASP A 113 9.15 18.61 3.14
CA ASP A 113 10.44 18.10 2.64
C ASP A 113 10.34 17.41 1.26
N GLY A 114 9.60 18.00 0.33
CA GLY A 114 9.46 17.48 -1.03
C GLY A 114 8.52 16.28 -1.18
N VAL A 115 7.80 15.89 -0.12
CA VAL A 115 6.91 14.71 -0.12
C VAL A 115 5.57 15.00 0.54
N TYR A 116 4.52 14.36 0.04
CA TYR A 116 3.21 14.32 0.67
C TYR A 116 3.06 13.01 1.44
N ARG A 117 2.80 13.09 2.75
CA ARG A 117 2.68 11.91 3.62
C ARG A 117 1.25 11.81 4.15
N GLN A 118 0.55 10.72 3.81
CA GLN A 118 -0.81 10.47 4.28
C GLN A 118 -0.85 9.16 5.07
N GLY A 119 -1.26 9.22 6.33
CA GLY A 119 -1.51 8.04 7.16
C GLY A 119 -2.84 7.37 6.82
N PHE A 120 -2.93 6.06 7.06
CA PHE A 120 -4.17 5.31 6.94
C PHE A 120 -4.26 4.19 7.99
N VAL A 121 -5.47 3.76 8.31
CA VAL A 121 -5.76 2.55 9.08
C VAL A 121 -6.99 1.88 8.44
N PHE A 122 -6.84 0.63 7.98
CA PHE A 122 -7.93 -0.14 7.39
C PHE A 122 -8.44 -1.17 8.36
N SER A 123 -9.75 -1.26 8.59
CA SER A 123 -10.32 -2.26 9.51
C SER A 123 -10.46 -3.66 8.90
N LYS A 124 -10.45 -3.76 7.57
CA LYS A 124 -10.63 -5.00 6.82
C LYS A 124 -9.42 -5.27 5.92
N ALA A 125 -9.12 -6.56 5.74
CA ALA A 125 -8.21 -7.00 4.69
C ALA A 125 -8.91 -6.88 3.34
N GLY A 126 -8.14 -6.62 2.28
CA GLY A 126 -8.67 -6.47 0.94
C GLY A 126 -7.73 -5.76 -0.02
N ASN A 127 -8.19 -5.63 -1.25
CA ASN A 127 -7.56 -4.80 -2.27
C ASN A 127 -8.33 -3.47 -2.35
N TYR A 128 -7.58 -2.38 -2.33
CA TYR A 128 -8.07 -1.02 -2.34
C TYR A 128 -7.39 -0.25 -3.46
N ILE A 129 -7.98 0.87 -3.86
CA ILE A 129 -7.35 1.85 -4.74
C ILE A 129 -7.27 3.16 -3.99
N VAL A 130 -6.04 3.65 -3.81
CA VAL A 130 -5.75 4.97 -3.26
C VAL A 130 -5.61 5.94 -4.43
N THR A 131 -6.43 6.98 -4.42
CA THR A 131 -6.43 8.02 -5.45
C THR A 131 -5.79 9.27 -4.88
N ALA A 132 -4.75 9.79 -5.54
CA ALA A 132 -4.16 11.09 -5.25
C ALA A 132 -4.65 12.12 -6.27
N GLU A 133 -5.20 13.23 -5.77
CA GLU A 133 -5.73 14.32 -6.59
C GLU A 133 -5.06 15.64 -6.25
N PHE A 134 -4.66 16.39 -7.27
CA PHE A 134 -4.14 17.75 -7.12
C PHE A 134 -4.43 18.59 -8.35
N GLU A 135 -4.39 19.91 -8.20
CA GLU A 135 -4.64 20.85 -9.29
C GLU A 135 -3.37 21.66 -9.58
N SER A 136 -3.04 21.81 -10.87
CA SER A 136 -1.91 22.62 -11.31
C SER A 136 -2.30 23.37 -12.58
N GLY A 137 -2.14 24.69 -12.59
CA GLY A 137 -2.47 25.50 -13.77
C GLY A 137 -3.95 25.53 -14.14
N GLY A 138 -4.86 25.24 -13.20
CA GLY A 138 -6.30 25.14 -13.44
C GLY A 138 -6.77 23.76 -13.94
N GLU A 139 -5.84 22.81 -14.13
CA GLU A 139 -6.14 21.45 -14.58
C GLU A 139 -6.08 20.46 -13.41
N PRO A 140 -7.09 19.58 -13.26
CA PRO A 140 -7.10 18.54 -12.24
C PRO A 140 -6.29 17.32 -12.69
N TYR A 141 -5.40 16.86 -11.82
CA TYR A 141 -4.61 15.65 -11.97
C TYR A 141 -5.11 14.59 -10.98
N THR A 142 -5.27 13.36 -11.45
CA THR A 142 -5.77 12.24 -10.66
C THR A 142 -4.97 10.98 -10.96
N ILE A 143 -4.52 10.27 -9.92
CA ILE A 143 -3.68 9.08 -10.08
C ILE A 143 -4.15 8.01 -9.10
N ASP A 144 -4.37 6.81 -9.62
CA ASP A 144 -4.82 5.64 -8.86
C ASP A 144 -3.65 4.69 -8.58
N PHE A 145 -3.52 4.28 -7.33
CA PHE A 145 -2.51 3.33 -6.87
C PHE A 145 -3.19 2.14 -6.17
N PRO A 146 -2.91 0.89 -6.59
CA PRO A 146 -3.45 -0.28 -5.91
C PRO A 146 -2.78 -0.43 -4.52
N LEU A 147 -3.57 -0.67 -3.48
CA LEU A 147 -3.08 -0.91 -2.13
C LEU A 147 -3.70 -2.19 -1.60
N ARG A 148 -2.86 -3.14 -1.19
CA ARG A 148 -3.30 -4.38 -0.57
C ARG A 148 -3.12 -4.31 0.95
N ILE A 149 -4.17 -4.65 1.69
CA ILE A 149 -4.16 -4.78 3.14
C ILE A 149 -4.37 -6.26 3.50
N GLY A 150 -3.43 -6.82 4.25
CA GLY A 150 -3.45 -8.22 4.68
C GLY A 150 -3.02 -9.22 3.59
N GLU A 151 -3.09 -10.49 3.95
CA GLU A 151 -2.67 -11.60 3.10
C GLU A 151 -3.70 -11.92 2.00
N PRO A 152 -3.29 -12.59 0.92
CA PRO A 152 -4.23 -13.16 -0.03
C PRO A 152 -5.11 -14.25 0.55
N ASP A 153 -6.41 -14.12 0.34
CA ASP A 153 -7.36 -15.20 0.56
C ASP A 153 -6.93 -16.43 -0.25
N SER A 154 -6.76 -17.55 0.44
CA SER A 154 -6.29 -18.80 -0.17
C SER A 154 -7.29 -19.41 -1.14
N ILE A 155 -8.57 -19.01 -1.08
CA ILE A 155 -9.66 -19.52 -1.92
C ILE A 155 -10.47 -18.34 -2.47
N GLY A 156 -10.15 -17.94 -3.69
CA GLY A 156 -10.90 -16.92 -4.43
C GLY A 156 -12.13 -17.48 -5.15
N PRO A 157 -12.83 -16.65 -5.95
CA PRO A 157 -14.02 -17.03 -6.71
C PRO A 157 -13.82 -18.25 -7.62
N ILE A 158 -12.62 -18.42 -8.14
CA ILE A 158 -12.25 -19.57 -8.99
C ILE A 158 -12.32 -20.88 -8.19
N GLY A 159 -11.84 -20.89 -6.95
CA GLY A 159 -11.89 -22.07 -6.09
C GLY A 159 -13.35 -22.46 -5.77
N LEU A 160 -14.19 -21.47 -5.48
CA LEU A 160 -15.62 -21.68 -5.27
C LEU A 160 -16.30 -22.25 -6.54
N ALA A 161 -15.97 -21.72 -7.71
CA ALA A 161 -16.51 -22.21 -8.99
C ALA A 161 -16.18 -23.68 -9.23
N VAL A 162 -14.94 -24.11 -8.96
CA VAL A 162 -14.53 -25.53 -9.10
C VAL A 162 -15.36 -26.42 -8.16
N VAL A 163 -15.54 -26.01 -6.90
CA VAL A 163 -16.36 -26.77 -5.93
C VAL A 163 -17.81 -26.89 -6.40
N ILE A 164 -18.40 -25.81 -6.92
CA ILE A 164 -19.77 -25.82 -7.46
C ILE A 164 -19.88 -26.78 -8.65
N ILE A 165 -18.92 -26.73 -9.59
CA ILE A 165 -18.92 -27.62 -10.76
C ILE A 165 -18.85 -29.09 -10.32
N VAL A 166 -17.97 -29.42 -9.38
CA VAL A 166 -17.84 -30.78 -8.85
C VAL A 166 -19.14 -31.23 -8.19
N LEU A 167 -19.77 -30.37 -7.36
CA LEU A 167 -21.06 -30.67 -6.73
C LEU A 167 -22.17 -30.93 -7.77
N VAL A 168 -22.23 -30.13 -8.83
CA VAL A 168 -23.18 -30.33 -9.93
C VAL A 168 -22.95 -31.67 -10.63
N ILE A 169 -21.70 -32.00 -10.97
CA ILE A 169 -21.35 -33.28 -11.62
C ILE A 169 -21.75 -34.47 -10.73
N VAL A 170 -21.45 -34.41 -9.43
CA VAL A 170 -21.82 -35.46 -8.47
C VAL A 170 -23.34 -35.59 -8.36
N ALA A 171 -24.06 -34.47 -8.24
CA ALA A 171 -25.52 -34.47 -8.15
C ALA A 171 -26.18 -35.07 -9.40
N VAL A 172 -25.69 -34.72 -10.59
CA VAL A 172 -26.15 -35.28 -11.87
C VAL A 172 -25.86 -36.78 -11.92
N ASN A 173 -24.65 -37.21 -11.54
CA ASN A 173 -24.27 -38.62 -11.55
C ASN A 173 -25.16 -39.47 -10.62
N ILE A 174 -25.40 -39.00 -9.39
CA ILE A 174 -26.29 -39.67 -8.42
C ILE A 174 -27.72 -39.78 -8.98
N THR A 175 -28.22 -38.70 -9.58
CA THR A 175 -29.59 -38.65 -10.13
C THR A 175 -29.76 -39.59 -11.32
N GLN A 176 -28.79 -39.60 -12.25
CA GLN A 176 -28.78 -40.52 -13.38
C GLN A 176 -28.68 -41.98 -12.93
N ARG A 177 -27.81 -42.28 -11.95
CA ARG A 177 -27.66 -43.64 -11.40
C ARG A 177 -28.97 -44.14 -10.76
N ARG A 178 -29.65 -43.29 -9.97
CA ARG A 178 -30.97 -43.62 -9.39
C ARG A 178 -32.03 -43.84 -10.47
N ARG A 179 -32.04 -43.03 -11.55
CA ARG A 179 -32.97 -43.19 -12.68
C ARG A 179 -32.76 -44.53 -13.39
N LEU A 180 -31.52 -44.91 -13.68
CA LEU A 180 -31.19 -46.18 -14.33
C LEU A 180 -31.59 -47.40 -13.49
N GLN A 181 -31.37 -47.35 -12.17
CA GLN A 181 -31.80 -48.42 -11.25
C GLN A 181 -33.34 -48.59 -11.24
N ARG A 182 -34.09 -47.48 -11.24
CA ARG A 182 -35.56 -47.52 -11.31
C ARG A 182 -36.08 -48.09 -12.63
N LEU A 183 -35.40 -47.80 -13.75
CA LEU A 183 -35.77 -48.34 -15.06
C LEU A 183 -35.53 -49.85 -15.14
N LYS A 184 -34.38 -50.34 -14.66
CA LYS A 184 -34.08 -51.78 -14.60
C LYS A 184 -35.07 -52.54 -13.71
N ALA A 185 -35.49 -51.96 -12.58
CA ALA A 185 -36.49 -52.58 -11.71
C ALA A 185 -37.87 -52.70 -12.37
N LYS A 186 -38.26 -51.75 -13.22
CA LYS A 186 -39.53 -51.82 -13.97
C LYS A 186 -39.51 -52.88 -15.07
N GLN A 187 -38.39 -53.06 -15.78
CA GLN A 187 -38.27 -54.11 -16.81
C GLN A 187 -38.40 -55.52 -16.21
N HIS A 188 -37.73 -55.81 -15.10
CA HIS A 188 -37.84 -57.11 -14.43
C HIS A 188 -39.24 -57.44 -13.90
N HIS A 189 -40.11 -56.45 -13.69
CA HIS A 189 -41.49 -56.67 -13.28
C HIS A 189 -42.42 -56.90 -14.49
N SER A 190 -42.09 -56.33 -15.66
CA SER A 190 -42.82 -56.55 -16.91
C SER A 190 -42.55 -57.93 -17.54
N ASP A 191 -41.40 -58.53 -17.29
CA ASP A 191 -41.03 -59.86 -17.83
C ASP A 191 -41.57 -61.03 -16.99
N ARG A 192 -42.26 -60.76 -15.86
CA ARG A 192 -42.81 -61.78 -14.93
C ARG A 192 -44.34 -61.89 -14.96
N VAL A 193 -45.00 -61.16 -15.84
CA VAL A 193 -46.45 -61.23 -16.11
C VAL A 193 -46.65 -61.84 -17.49
#